data_AF-A0A2S2R4U9-F1
#
_entry.id   AF-A0A2S2R4U9-F1
#
_cell.length_a   1.000
_cell.length_b   1.000
_cell.length_c   1.000
_cell.angle_alpha   90.00
_cell.angle_beta   90.00
_cell.angle_gamma   90.00
#
_symmetry.space_group_name_H-M   'P 1'
#
loop_
_entity.id
_entity.type
_entity.pdbx_description
1 polymer ?
#
loop_
_entity_poly.entity_id
_entity_poly.type
_entity_poly.pdbx_seq_one_letter_code
_entity_poly.pdbx_strand_id
1 'polypeptide(L)'
;DFCMFVEIECKAILGYSKTRWLSPSVERILKLFPALKSYFLSLDKVPLIFKTFFSNSCAELWLNFIRSQAATCHQHVLNIEGQNILAVEVFNEIKQLKNNLMRKKPNKFIPLSIRMLIRQLEYDGLVQESDILTVIESFYSTSEQYLTSWTYHFEELEIMEFITLKKIPNWSEIEKVVKFISNKGFFNPNNDTALFDQFMLTLQYVTQEKIDEWNLEKKYSDQRWVCIFKYFKEKDIQCDKMIIIVEYVLCLAGSNASTERVFSHITKIWTKEKTHLNVSTLKVLVINFDYTCLEFYELLKKNNLLIKKNYI
;
A
#
# COMPACT_ATOMS: atom_id res chain seq x y z
N ASP A 1 -27.16 -4.95 -28.74
CA ASP A 1 -27.29 -6.09 -29.68
C ASP A 1 -26.52 -7.32 -29.23
N PHE A 2 -25.19 -7.39 -29.27
CA PHE A 2 -24.46 -8.61 -28.86
C PHE A 2 -24.60 -9.00 -27.38
N CYS A 3 -24.60 -8.02 -26.47
CA CYS A 3 -24.87 -8.28 -25.05
C CYS A 3 -26.30 -8.83 -24.83
N MET A 4 -27.27 -8.43 -25.66
CA MET A 4 -28.63 -8.98 -25.62
C MET A 4 -28.72 -10.39 -26.20
N PHE A 5 -27.91 -10.68 -27.23
CA PHE A 5 -27.82 -12.01 -27.85
C PHE A 5 -27.29 -13.08 -26.87
N VAL A 6 -26.42 -12.70 -25.93
CA VAL A 6 -25.90 -13.60 -24.88
C VAL A 6 -26.52 -13.35 -23.49
N GLU A 7 -27.61 -12.58 -23.41
CA GLU A 7 -28.33 -12.28 -22.16
C GLU A 7 -27.48 -11.65 -21.03
N ILE A 8 -26.55 -10.75 -21.38
CA ILE A 8 -25.67 -10.06 -20.43
C ILE A 8 -25.97 -8.55 -20.39
N GLU A 9 -25.99 -7.97 -19.20
CA GLU A 9 -26.09 -6.52 -19.00
C GLU A 9 -24.80 -5.81 -19.46
N CYS A 10 -24.94 -4.84 -20.38
CA CYS A 10 -23.80 -4.10 -20.91
C CYS A 10 -23.13 -3.24 -19.83
N LYS A 11 -21.79 -3.30 -19.74
CA LYS A 11 -21.00 -2.49 -18.81
C LYS A 11 -19.92 -1.73 -19.59
N ALA A 12 -19.70 -0.46 -19.26
CA ALA A 12 -18.65 0.31 -19.90
C ALA A 12 -17.27 -0.32 -19.59
N ILE A 13 -16.54 -0.73 -20.62
CA ILE A 13 -15.15 -1.19 -20.48
C ILE A 13 -14.28 0.03 -20.17
N LEU A 14 -13.38 -0.11 -19.18
CA LEU A 14 -12.41 0.95 -18.88
C LEU A 14 -11.34 0.95 -19.97
N GLY A 15 -11.31 1.99 -20.81
CA GLY A 15 -10.29 2.15 -21.86
C GLY A 15 -8.88 2.40 -21.32
N TYR A 16 -8.75 2.69 -20.03
CA TYR A 16 -7.48 2.83 -19.33
C TYR A 16 -7.60 2.25 -17.92
N SER A 17 -6.71 1.34 -17.58
CA SER A 17 -6.37 1.06 -16.19
C SER A 17 -5.12 1.86 -15.88
N LYS A 18 -5.17 2.84 -14.95
CA LYS A 18 -3.92 3.27 -14.32
C LYS A 18 -3.33 2.00 -13.71
N THR A 19 -2.06 1.71 -13.94
CA THR A 19 -1.29 0.50 -13.59
C THR A 19 -1.61 -0.11 -12.20
N ARG A 20 -2.18 0.67 -11.28
CA ARG A 20 -2.71 0.27 -9.97
C ARG A 20 -4.00 -0.56 -9.95
N TRP A 21 -4.80 -0.61 -11.01
CA TRP A 21 -6.18 -1.14 -10.95
C TRP A 21 -6.50 -2.14 -12.08
N LEU A 22 -5.64 -3.15 -12.25
CA LEU A 22 -5.90 -4.22 -13.23
C LEU A 22 -7.18 -5.01 -12.86
N SER A 23 -7.45 -5.20 -11.56
CA SER A 23 -8.58 -6.00 -11.07
C SER A 23 -9.97 -5.52 -11.56
N PRO A 24 -10.36 -4.23 -11.41
CA PRO A 24 -11.64 -3.74 -11.95
C PRO A 24 -11.79 -3.89 -13.47
N SER A 25 -10.68 -3.82 -14.21
CA SER A 25 -10.69 -3.94 -15.67
C SER A 25 -10.89 -5.39 -16.09
N VAL A 26 -10.15 -6.32 -15.47
CA VAL A 26 -10.30 -7.76 -15.70
C VAL A 26 -11.70 -8.24 -15.29
N GLU A 27 -12.27 -7.72 -14.20
CA GLU A 27 -13.62 -8.06 -13.77
C GLU A 27 -14.69 -7.65 -14.80
N ARG A 28 -14.55 -6.47 -15.42
CA ARG A 28 -15.46 -6.03 -16.49
C ARG A 28 -15.31 -6.86 -17.76
N ILE A 29 -14.07 -7.22 -18.13
CA ILE A 29 -13.80 -8.11 -19.26
C ILE A 29 -14.46 -9.47 -19.01
N LEU A 30 -14.31 -10.05 -17.81
CA LEU A 30 -14.92 -11.32 -17.44
C LEU A 30 -16.45 -11.26 -17.51
N LYS A 31 -17.09 -10.19 -17.00
CA LYS A 31 -18.54 -10.01 -17.08
C LYS A 31 -19.06 -9.95 -18.52
N LEU A 32 -18.26 -9.41 -19.44
CA LEU A 32 -18.62 -9.30 -20.86
C LEU A 32 -17.98 -10.39 -21.72
N PHE A 33 -17.30 -11.38 -21.11
CA PHE A 33 -16.46 -12.31 -21.85
C PHE A 33 -17.22 -13.08 -22.93
N PRO A 34 -18.44 -13.63 -22.67
CA PRO A 34 -19.23 -14.29 -23.70
C PRO A 34 -19.63 -13.36 -24.85
N ALA A 35 -20.01 -12.12 -24.53
CA ALA A 35 -20.41 -11.11 -25.51
C ALA A 35 -19.22 -10.68 -26.38
N LEU A 36 -18.05 -10.45 -25.76
CA LEU A 36 -16.82 -10.08 -26.45
C LEU A 36 -16.32 -11.22 -27.34
N LYS A 37 -16.33 -12.46 -26.84
CA LYS A 37 -15.97 -13.65 -27.61
C LYS A 37 -16.86 -13.80 -28.85
N SER A 38 -18.18 -13.72 -28.68
CA SER A 38 -19.13 -13.80 -29.79
C SER A 38 -18.91 -12.67 -30.80
N TYR A 39 -18.77 -11.44 -30.33
CA TYR A 39 -18.52 -10.27 -31.18
C TYR A 39 -17.25 -10.43 -32.01
N PHE A 40 -16.09 -10.62 -31.37
CA PHE A 40 -14.80 -10.65 -32.07
C PHE A 40 -14.65 -11.85 -33.00
N LEU A 41 -15.29 -12.99 -32.71
CA LEU A 41 -15.28 -14.16 -33.59
C LEU A 41 -16.26 -14.03 -34.77
N SER A 42 -17.25 -13.14 -34.68
CA SER A 42 -18.22 -12.88 -35.77
C SER A 42 -17.74 -11.86 -36.80
N LEU A 43 -16.65 -11.12 -36.54
CA LEU A 43 -16.14 -10.10 -37.45
C LEU A 43 -15.26 -10.70 -38.55
N ASP A 44 -15.52 -10.32 -39.81
CA ASP A 44 -14.70 -10.73 -40.96
C ASP A 44 -13.24 -10.24 -40.86
N LYS A 45 -13.04 -9.03 -40.30
CA LYS A 45 -11.73 -8.42 -40.09
C LYS A 45 -11.49 -8.14 -38.60
N VAL A 46 -10.99 -9.13 -37.89
CA VAL A 46 -10.56 -9.02 -36.49
C VAL A 46 -9.02 -8.98 -36.38
N PRO A 47 -8.44 -8.11 -35.53
CA PRO A 47 -7.00 -8.17 -35.26
C PRO A 47 -6.58 -9.54 -34.74
N LEU A 48 -5.45 -10.06 -35.24
CA LEU A 48 -4.98 -11.42 -34.95
C LEU A 48 -4.91 -11.70 -33.44
N ILE A 49 -4.44 -10.72 -32.65
CA ILE A 49 -4.31 -10.87 -31.20
C ILE A 49 -5.64 -11.19 -30.50
N PHE A 50 -6.74 -10.54 -30.90
CA PHE A 50 -8.06 -10.79 -30.32
C PHE A 50 -8.63 -12.11 -30.82
N LYS A 51 -8.40 -12.46 -32.10
CA LYS A 51 -8.79 -13.77 -32.64
C LYS A 51 -8.10 -14.89 -31.86
N THR A 52 -6.78 -14.84 -31.73
CA THR A 52 -5.99 -15.82 -30.99
C THR A 52 -6.42 -15.90 -29.52
N PHE A 53 -6.69 -14.76 -28.88
CA PHE A 53 -7.13 -14.73 -27.49
C PHE A 53 -8.52 -15.36 -27.30
N PHE A 54 -9.54 -14.93 -28.06
CA PHE A 54 -10.91 -15.41 -27.88
C PHE A 54 -11.15 -16.83 -28.43
N SER A 55 -10.29 -17.31 -29.34
CA SER A 55 -10.27 -18.71 -29.78
C SER A 55 -9.58 -19.64 -28.77
N ASN A 56 -8.79 -19.12 -27.83
CA ASN A 56 -8.10 -19.94 -26.83
C ASN A 56 -9.06 -20.36 -25.71
N SER A 57 -9.18 -21.67 -25.49
CA SER A 57 -10.02 -22.28 -24.45
C SER A 57 -9.60 -21.90 -23.02
N CYS A 58 -8.31 -21.60 -22.80
CA CYS A 58 -7.77 -21.17 -21.52
C CYS A 58 -7.88 -19.67 -21.27
N ALA A 59 -8.32 -18.85 -22.22
CA ALA A 59 -8.32 -17.39 -22.07
C ALA A 59 -9.16 -16.93 -20.88
N GLU A 60 -10.36 -17.48 -20.73
CA GLU A 60 -11.24 -17.19 -19.59
C GLU A 60 -10.70 -17.72 -18.26
N LEU A 61 -10.08 -18.90 -18.30
CA LEU A 61 -9.40 -19.51 -17.15
C LEU A 61 -8.31 -18.57 -16.62
N TRP A 62 -7.44 -18.08 -17.50
CA TRP A 62 -6.35 -17.19 -17.12
C TRP A 62 -6.83 -15.82 -16.64
N LEU A 63 -7.89 -15.26 -17.23
CA LEU A 63 -8.50 -14.03 -16.72
C LEU A 63 -9.07 -14.22 -15.31
N ASN A 64 -9.73 -15.36 -15.04
CA ASN A 64 -10.24 -15.68 -13.69
C ASN A 64 -9.10 -15.87 -12.68
N PHE A 65 -8.00 -16.51 -13.09
CA PHE A 65 -6.81 -16.66 -12.27
C PHE A 65 -6.18 -15.30 -11.94
N ILE A 66 -5.94 -14.46 -12.94
CA ILE A 66 -5.40 -13.11 -12.74
C ILE A 66 -6.31 -12.29 -11.84
N ARG A 67 -7.63 -12.32 -12.04
CA ARG A 67 -8.60 -11.62 -11.17
C ARG A 67 -8.42 -12.04 -9.70
N SER A 68 -8.33 -13.34 -9.43
CA SER A 68 -8.20 -13.84 -8.06
C SER A 68 -6.89 -13.42 -7.40
N GLN A 69 -5.76 -13.50 -8.13
CA GLN A 69 -4.47 -13.09 -7.58
C GLN A 69 -4.37 -11.56 -7.43
N ALA A 70 -4.86 -10.81 -8.42
CA ALA A 70 -4.89 -9.35 -8.39
C ALA A 70 -5.73 -8.82 -7.21
N ALA A 71 -6.82 -9.49 -6.84
CA ALA A 71 -7.60 -9.12 -5.65
C ALA A 71 -6.77 -9.25 -4.35
N THR A 72 -5.91 -10.28 -4.25
CA THR A 72 -5.01 -10.44 -3.10
C THR A 72 -4.00 -9.28 -3.04
N CYS A 73 -3.34 -8.97 -4.15
CA CYS A 73 -2.37 -7.87 -4.22
C CYS A 73 -3.04 -6.50 -3.96
N HIS A 74 -4.27 -6.31 -4.45
CA HIS A 74 -5.00 -5.07 -4.31
C HIS A 74 -5.26 -4.70 -2.86
N GLN A 75 -5.61 -5.67 -2.01
CA GLN A 75 -5.85 -5.41 -0.58
C GLN A 75 -4.59 -4.88 0.12
N HIS A 76 -3.42 -5.44 -0.17
CA HIS A 76 -2.15 -4.93 0.39
C HIS A 76 -1.78 -3.56 -0.15
N VAL A 77 -2.04 -3.29 -1.44
CA VAL A 77 -1.84 -1.94 -2.02
C VAL A 77 -2.71 -0.91 -1.31
N LEU A 78 -3.98 -1.22 -1.03
CA LEU A 78 -4.86 -0.31 -0.29
C LEU A 78 -4.34 0.00 1.11
N ASN A 79 -3.79 -1.00 1.81
CA ASN A 79 -3.19 -0.80 3.11
C ASN A 79 -1.96 0.13 3.02
N ILE A 80 -1.11 -0.08 2.00
CA ILE A 80 0.12 0.72 1.76
C ILE A 80 -0.19 2.17 1.34
N GLU A 81 -1.28 2.40 0.61
CA GLU A 81 -1.73 3.75 0.21
C GLU A 81 -2.48 4.52 1.32
N GLY A 82 -2.54 3.95 2.52
CA GLY A 82 -3.09 4.57 3.72
C GLY A 82 -2.44 5.94 4.01
N GLN A 83 -3.19 6.83 4.65
CA GLN A 83 -2.70 8.18 4.96
C GLN A 83 -1.62 8.18 6.04
N ASN A 84 -1.78 7.34 7.05
CA ASN A 84 -0.93 7.28 8.23
C ASN A 84 -0.28 5.89 8.30
N ILE A 85 0.69 5.63 7.42
CA ILE A 85 1.43 4.37 7.41
C ILE A 85 2.94 4.61 7.47
N LEU A 86 3.60 3.89 8.38
CA LEU A 86 5.04 3.95 8.56
C LEU A 86 5.78 3.05 7.56
N ALA A 87 7.05 3.34 7.27
CA ALA A 87 7.90 2.49 6.44
C ALA A 87 7.96 1.03 6.93
N VAL A 88 8.02 0.84 8.25
CA VAL A 88 8.01 -0.49 8.88
C VAL A 88 6.70 -1.23 8.62
N GLU A 89 5.57 -0.52 8.62
CA GLU A 89 4.27 -1.12 8.35
C GLU A 89 4.10 -1.48 6.87
N VAL A 90 4.62 -0.65 5.97
CA VAL A 90 4.69 -0.97 4.53
C VAL A 90 5.54 -2.23 4.31
N PHE A 91 6.71 -2.31 4.95
CA PHE A 91 7.53 -3.51 4.89
C PHE A 91 6.79 -4.75 5.40
N ASN A 92 6.05 -4.63 6.51
CA ASN A 92 5.25 -5.71 7.06
C ASN A 92 4.11 -6.15 6.10
N GLU A 93 3.44 -5.21 5.44
CA GLU A 93 2.41 -5.53 4.42
C GLU A 93 3.02 -6.30 3.24
N ILE A 94 4.17 -5.86 2.73
CA ILE A 94 4.87 -6.55 1.64
C ILE A 94 5.33 -7.95 2.09
N LYS A 95 5.86 -8.07 3.31
CA LYS A 95 6.27 -9.36 3.91
C LYS A 95 5.08 -10.30 4.07
N GLN A 96 3.92 -9.81 4.48
CA GLN A 96 2.69 -10.61 4.55
C GLN A 96 2.24 -11.09 3.17
N LEU A 97 2.26 -10.23 2.16
CA LEU A 97 1.94 -10.61 0.77
C LEU A 97 2.91 -11.69 0.27
N LYS A 98 4.22 -11.49 0.47
CA LYS A 98 5.26 -12.47 0.12
C LYS A 98 5.00 -13.82 0.78
N ASN A 99 4.75 -13.82 2.10
CA ASN A 99 4.46 -15.05 2.85
C ASN A 99 3.17 -15.73 2.38
N ASN A 100 2.13 -14.97 2.04
CA ASN A 100 0.88 -15.51 1.49
C ASN A 100 1.12 -16.25 0.17
N LEU A 101 1.86 -15.63 -0.76
CA LEU A 101 2.18 -16.22 -2.06
C LEU A 101 3.12 -17.42 -1.92
N MET A 102 4.11 -17.34 -1.05
CA MET A 102 5.03 -18.45 -0.76
C MET A 102 4.31 -19.65 -0.15
N ARG A 103 3.27 -19.46 0.66
CA ARG A 103 2.45 -20.56 1.18
C ARG A 103 1.56 -21.20 0.11
N LYS A 104 1.12 -20.44 -0.90
CA LYS A 104 0.29 -20.96 -1.99
C LYS A 104 1.03 -21.97 -2.88
N LYS A 105 2.33 -21.78 -3.09
CA LYS A 105 3.19 -22.63 -3.93
C LYS A 105 3.27 -24.11 -3.48
N PRO A 106 3.75 -24.45 -2.26
CA PRO A 106 3.84 -25.85 -1.83
C PRO A 106 2.47 -26.51 -1.68
N ASN A 107 1.43 -25.73 -1.39
CA ASN A 107 0.05 -26.22 -1.28
C ASN A 107 -0.67 -26.37 -2.63
N LYS A 108 0.00 -26.06 -3.75
CA LYS A 108 -0.62 -26.04 -5.10
C LYS A 108 -1.97 -25.33 -5.09
N PHE A 109 -2.00 -24.16 -4.46
CA PHE A 109 -3.24 -23.45 -4.22
C PHE A 109 -3.83 -22.93 -5.53
N ILE A 110 -5.08 -23.32 -5.78
CA ILE A 110 -5.88 -22.88 -6.91
C ILE A 110 -7.29 -22.64 -6.37
N PRO A 111 -7.85 -21.44 -6.57
CA PRO A 111 -9.24 -21.15 -6.24
C PRO A 111 -10.21 -22.20 -6.80
N LEU A 112 -11.23 -22.55 -6.03
CA LEU A 112 -12.18 -23.62 -6.39
C LEU A 112 -12.85 -23.36 -7.76
N SER A 113 -13.26 -22.13 -8.03
CA SER A 113 -13.84 -21.73 -9.32
C SER A 113 -12.92 -22.02 -10.50
N ILE A 114 -11.61 -21.86 -10.32
CA ILE A 114 -10.61 -22.12 -11.35
C ILE A 114 -10.38 -23.62 -11.50
N ARG A 115 -10.35 -24.39 -10.40
CA ARG A 115 -10.29 -25.86 -10.47
C ARG A 115 -11.48 -26.44 -11.23
N MET A 116 -12.68 -25.90 -11.03
CA MET A 116 -13.86 -26.31 -11.79
C MET A 116 -13.71 -26.05 -13.29
N LEU A 117 -13.17 -24.88 -13.67
CA LEU A 117 -12.88 -24.57 -15.08
C LEU A 117 -11.81 -25.50 -15.67
N ILE A 118 -10.74 -25.82 -14.92
CA ILE A 118 -9.71 -26.76 -15.38
C ILE A 118 -10.31 -28.13 -15.67
N ARG A 119 -11.13 -28.67 -14.74
CA ARG A 119 -11.78 -29.97 -14.91
C ARG A 119 -12.70 -30.01 -16.13
N GLN A 120 -13.44 -28.93 -16.37
CA GLN A 120 -14.29 -28.83 -17.56
C GLN A 120 -13.46 -28.85 -18.84
N LEU A 121 -12.40 -28.05 -18.90
CA LEU A 121 -11.51 -27.98 -20.08
C LEU A 121 -10.77 -29.29 -20.33
N GLU A 122 -10.41 -30.02 -19.28
CA GLU A 122 -9.76 -31.33 -19.36
C GLU A 122 -10.75 -32.41 -19.82
N TYR A 123 -11.98 -32.40 -19.31
CA TYR A 123 -13.05 -33.28 -19.79
C TYR A 123 -13.34 -33.06 -21.28
N ASP A 124 -13.31 -31.80 -21.73
CA ASP A 124 -13.49 -31.43 -23.13
C ASP A 124 -12.26 -31.74 -24.02
N GLY A 125 -11.18 -32.30 -23.44
CA GLY A 125 -9.94 -32.67 -24.14
C GLY A 125 -9.12 -31.48 -24.63
N LEU A 126 -9.39 -30.27 -24.12
CA LEU A 126 -8.78 -29.02 -24.57
C LEU A 126 -7.46 -28.71 -23.87
N VAL A 127 -7.24 -29.26 -22.67
CA VAL A 127 -6.06 -29.02 -21.84
C VAL A 127 -5.69 -30.28 -21.06
N GLN A 128 -4.44 -30.35 -20.59
CA GLN A 128 -4.01 -31.27 -19.55
C GLN A 128 -3.88 -30.49 -18.23
N GLU A 129 -4.42 -31.01 -17.12
CA GLU A 129 -4.30 -30.35 -15.82
C GLU A 129 -2.82 -30.09 -15.46
N SER A 130 -1.91 -31.02 -15.79
CA SER A 130 -0.47 -30.89 -15.54
C SER A 130 0.13 -29.62 -16.11
N ASP A 131 -0.23 -29.25 -17.33
CA ASP A 131 0.35 -28.10 -18.04
C ASP A 131 -0.10 -26.79 -17.37
N ILE A 132 -1.36 -26.73 -16.95
CA ILE A 132 -1.91 -25.59 -16.22
C ILE A 132 -1.22 -25.44 -14.86
N LEU A 133 -1.00 -26.55 -14.15
CA LEU A 133 -0.31 -26.55 -12.86
C LEU A 133 1.12 -26.01 -12.98
N THR A 134 1.86 -26.39 -14.03
CA THR A 134 3.22 -25.87 -14.27
C THR A 134 3.23 -24.36 -14.49
N VAL A 135 2.27 -23.82 -15.24
CA VAL A 135 2.15 -22.36 -15.44
C VAL A 135 1.81 -21.65 -14.12
N ILE A 136 0.91 -22.19 -13.31
CA ILE A 136 0.56 -21.63 -11.99
C ILE A 136 1.76 -21.66 -11.03
N GLU A 137 2.53 -22.73 -11.02
CA GLU A 137 3.75 -22.84 -10.22
C GLU A 137 4.82 -21.82 -10.66
N SER A 138 4.97 -21.63 -11.98
CA SER A 138 5.84 -20.60 -12.55
C SER A 138 5.39 -19.19 -12.14
N PHE A 139 4.09 -18.91 -12.11
CA PHE A 139 3.54 -17.64 -11.62
C PHE A 139 3.94 -17.37 -10.16
N TYR A 140 3.77 -18.35 -9.27
CA TYR A 140 4.15 -18.17 -7.86
C TYR A 140 5.66 -18.01 -7.69
N SER A 141 6.46 -18.78 -8.45
CA SER A 141 7.93 -18.67 -8.44
C SER A 141 8.41 -17.30 -8.92
N THR A 142 7.81 -16.79 -10.00
CA THR A 142 8.13 -15.45 -10.53
C THR A 142 7.71 -14.36 -9.53
N SER A 143 6.55 -14.52 -8.88
CA SER A 143 6.08 -13.57 -7.88
C SER A 143 6.98 -13.52 -6.65
N GLU A 144 7.45 -14.69 -6.19
CA GLU A 144 8.41 -14.83 -5.10
C GLU A 144 9.75 -14.17 -5.42
N GLN A 145 10.30 -14.42 -6.62
CA GLN A 145 11.53 -13.80 -7.09
C GLN A 145 11.39 -12.28 -7.14
N TYR A 146 10.31 -11.78 -7.77
CA TYR A 146 10.03 -10.35 -7.87
C TYR A 146 9.98 -9.71 -6.47
N LEU A 147 9.14 -10.21 -5.57
CA LEU A 147 9.02 -9.63 -4.24
C LEU A 147 10.34 -9.68 -3.46
N THR A 148 11.10 -10.77 -3.58
CA THR A 148 12.40 -10.88 -2.90
C THR A 148 13.40 -9.84 -3.40
N SER A 149 13.50 -9.65 -4.72
CA SER A 149 14.36 -8.62 -5.31
C SER A 149 14.01 -7.21 -4.84
N TRP A 150 12.72 -6.92 -4.65
CA TRP A 150 12.27 -5.59 -4.20
C TRP A 150 12.31 -5.40 -2.68
N THR A 151 12.28 -6.47 -1.88
CA THR A 151 12.29 -6.37 -0.41
C THR A 151 13.68 -6.35 0.22
N TYR A 152 14.72 -6.80 -0.49
CA TYR A 152 16.08 -6.94 0.06
C TYR A 152 16.61 -5.64 0.68
N HIS A 153 16.33 -4.49 0.06
CA HIS A 153 16.77 -3.18 0.54
C HIS A 153 16.06 -2.70 1.81
N PHE A 154 15.00 -3.38 2.24
CA PHE A 154 14.14 -2.97 3.36
C PHE A 154 14.23 -3.90 4.56
N GLU A 155 15.10 -4.92 4.53
CA GLU A 155 15.28 -5.85 5.66
C GLU A 155 15.71 -5.13 6.95
N GLU A 156 16.41 -4.00 6.83
CA GLU A 156 16.78 -3.13 7.95
C GLU A 156 15.56 -2.52 8.69
N LEU A 157 14.39 -2.47 8.06
CA LEU A 157 13.17 -1.99 8.71
C LEU A 157 12.56 -3.03 9.67
N GLU A 158 12.95 -4.30 9.56
CA GLU A 158 12.42 -5.37 10.41
C GLU A 158 12.76 -5.14 11.89
N ILE A 159 13.98 -4.67 12.18
CA ILE A 159 14.41 -4.39 13.55
C ILE A 159 13.62 -3.23 14.19
N MET A 160 12.95 -2.40 13.38
CA MET A 160 12.20 -1.23 13.82
C MET A 160 10.72 -1.54 14.16
N GLU A 161 10.30 -2.81 14.11
CA GLU A 161 8.90 -3.24 14.36
C GLU A 161 8.34 -2.75 15.70
N PHE A 162 9.20 -2.63 16.72
CA PHE A 162 8.84 -2.20 18.07
C PHE A 162 8.12 -0.82 18.08
N ILE A 163 8.42 0.05 17.10
CA ILE A 163 7.79 1.37 16.97
C ILE A 163 6.28 1.29 16.81
N THR A 164 5.77 0.17 16.28
CA THR A 164 4.34 0.02 16.01
C THR A 164 3.52 -0.14 17.29
N LEU A 165 4.17 -0.58 18.38
CA LEU A 165 3.57 -0.92 19.68
C LEU A 165 2.35 -1.84 19.55
N LYS A 166 2.35 -2.75 18.55
CA LYS A 166 1.31 -3.78 18.37
C LYS A 166 1.45 -4.95 19.34
N LYS A 167 2.65 -5.13 19.89
CA LYS A 167 3.05 -6.09 20.93
C LYS A 167 3.95 -5.37 21.94
N ILE A 168 4.05 -5.89 23.16
CA ILE A 168 4.98 -5.35 24.16
C ILE A 168 6.41 -5.52 23.62
N PRO A 169 7.17 -4.43 23.44
CA PRO A 169 8.51 -4.53 22.90
C PRO A 169 9.48 -5.09 23.95
N ASN A 170 10.55 -5.75 23.50
CA ASN A 170 11.61 -6.22 24.38
C ASN A 170 12.88 -5.39 24.20
N TRP A 171 13.71 -5.30 25.24
CA TRP A 171 14.94 -4.49 25.20
C TRP A 171 15.87 -4.86 24.03
N SER A 172 15.98 -6.14 23.66
CA SER A 172 16.83 -6.59 22.56
C SER A 172 16.39 -6.03 21.19
N GLU A 173 15.11 -5.70 21.01
CA GLU A 173 14.61 -5.00 19.81
C GLU A 173 15.14 -3.56 19.77
N ILE A 174 15.13 -2.87 20.92
CA ILE A 174 15.61 -1.48 21.04
C ILE A 174 17.12 -1.44 20.81
N GLU A 175 17.89 -2.35 21.42
CA GLU A 175 19.34 -2.43 21.23
C GLU A 175 19.75 -2.56 19.75
N LYS A 176 19.03 -3.39 18.99
CA LYS A 176 19.28 -3.55 17.54
C LYS A 176 19.10 -2.23 16.80
N VAL A 177 18.03 -1.49 17.10
CA VAL A 177 17.75 -0.21 16.47
C VAL A 177 18.77 0.84 16.89
N VAL A 178 19.10 0.92 18.18
CA VAL A 178 20.12 1.85 18.71
C VAL A 178 21.46 1.62 18.03
N LYS A 179 21.90 0.36 17.92
CA LYS A 179 23.14 0.01 17.22
C LYS A 179 23.11 0.46 15.76
N PHE A 180 21.97 0.25 15.09
CA PHE A 180 21.77 0.65 13.70
C PHE A 180 21.84 2.17 13.51
N ILE A 181 21.10 2.95 14.31
CA ILE A 181 21.07 4.41 14.19
C ILE A 181 22.38 5.06 14.67
N SER A 182 23.07 4.45 15.64
CA SER A 182 24.39 4.89 16.12
C SER A 182 25.44 4.74 15.03
N ASN A 183 25.42 3.62 14.28
CA ASN A 183 26.29 3.42 13.12
C ASN A 183 26.08 4.47 12.02
N LYS A 184 24.89 5.09 11.97
CA LYS A 184 24.55 6.18 11.05
C LYS A 184 24.79 7.58 11.63
N GLY A 185 25.27 7.68 12.87
CA GLY A 185 25.58 8.95 13.54
C GLY A 185 24.38 9.69 14.14
N PHE A 186 23.20 9.06 14.21
CA PHE A 186 21.98 9.70 14.73
C PHE A 186 21.77 9.49 16.24
N PHE A 187 22.57 8.64 16.89
CA PHE A 187 22.48 8.38 18.32
C PHE A 187 23.86 8.24 18.94
N ASN A 188 24.03 8.81 20.13
CA ASN A 188 25.25 8.67 20.91
C ASN A 188 25.06 7.55 21.96
N PRO A 189 25.76 6.41 21.82
CA PRO A 189 25.59 5.26 22.72
C PRO A 189 26.24 5.44 24.10
N ASN A 190 26.91 6.56 24.38
CA ASN A 190 27.70 6.76 25.60
C ASN A 190 26.89 6.75 26.93
N ASN A 191 25.55 6.62 26.89
CA ASN A 191 24.70 6.48 28.07
C ASN A 191 23.50 5.56 27.78
N ASP A 192 23.78 4.28 27.54
CA ASP A 192 22.78 3.22 27.36
C ASP A 192 21.91 2.98 28.60
N THR A 193 22.44 3.24 29.80
CA THR A 193 21.71 3.10 31.07
C THR A 193 20.52 4.05 31.14
N ALA A 194 20.70 5.33 30.80
CA ALA A 194 19.59 6.28 30.77
C ALA A 194 18.52 5.90 29.73
N LEU A 195 18.92 5.33 28.58
CA LEU A 195 17.98 4.83 27.60
C LEU A 195 17.19 3.62 28.13
N PHE A 196 17.88 2.69 28.81
CA PHE A 196 17.23 1.54 29.45
C PHE A 196 16.19 1.99 30.46
N ASP A 197 16.52 2.94 31.33
CA ASP A 197 15.59 3.48 32.32
C ASP A 197 14.35 4.10 31.65
N GLN A 198 14.55 4.91 30.59
CA GLN A 198 13.44 5.49 29.81
C GLN A 198 12.58 4.44 29.11
N PHE A 199 13.21 3.36 28.64
CA PHE A 199 12.49 2.23 28.05
C PHE A 199 11.66 1.50 29.11
N MET A 200 12.20 1.25 30.31
CA MET A 200 11.47 0.63 31.41
C MET A 200 10.27 1.48 31.85
N LEU A 201 10.43 2.80 31.91
CA LEU A 201 9.32 3.74 32.16
C LEU A 201 8.27 3.69 31.04
N THR A 202 8.69 3.48 29.79
CA THR A 202 7.76 3.31 28.66
C THR A 202 6.94 2.04 28.85
N LEU A 203 7.57 0.93 29.26
CA LEU A 203 6.87 -0.33 29.52
C LEU A 203 5.89 -0.25 30.71
N GLN A 204 6.14 0.61 31.69
CA GLN A 204 5.16 0.84 32.78
C GLN A 204 3.84 1.44 32.26
N TYR A 205 3.90 2.23 31.17
CA TYR A 205 2.70 2.78 30.53
C TYR A 205 2.12 1.83 29.47
N VAL A 206 2.98 1.17 28.70
CA VAL A 206 2.60 0.25 27.60
C VAL A 206 2.30 -1.14 28.17
N THR A 207 1.20 -1.26 28.91
CA THR A 207 0.71 -2.54 29.42
C THR A 207 0.02 -3.36 28.33
N GLN A 208 -0.18 -4.67 28.58
CA GLN A 208 -0.93 -5.53 27.66
C GLN A 208 -2.36 -4.99 27.44
N GLU A 209 -3.02 -4.55 28.50
CA GLU A 209 -4.35 -3.94 28.43
C GLU A 209 -4.36 -2.69 27.52
N LYS A 210 -3.32 -1.85 27.62
CA LYS A 210 -3.19 -0.65 26.79
C LYS A 210 -2.99 -0.99 25.31
N ILE A 211 -2.19 -2.02 25.02
CA ILE A 211 -1.99 -2.51 23.66
C ILE A 211 -3.29 -3.07 23.10
N ASP A 212 -4.03 -3.85 23.88
CA ASP A 212 -5.29 -4.45 23.45
C ASP A 212 -6.34 -3.37 23.18
N GLU A 213 -6.43 -2.34 24.02
CA GLU A 213 -7.24 -1.13 23.81
C GLU A 213 -6.87 -0.46 22.47
N TRP A 214 -5.59 -0.15 22.26
CA TRP A 214 -5.14 0.49 21.02
C TRP A 214 -5.34 -0.35 19.77
N ASN A 215 -5.23 -1.67 19.88
CA ASN A 215 -5.47 -2.59 18.78
C ASN A 215 -6.97 -2.65 18.45
N LEU A 216 -7.85 -2.67 19.46
CA LEU A 216 -9.30 -2.63 19.29
C LEU A 216 -9.76 -1.30 18.65
N GLU A 217 -9.20 -0.18 19.09
CA GLU A 217 -9.45 1.15 18.54
C GLU A 217 -8.83 1.37 17.14
N LYS A 218 -7.99 0.44 16.67
CA LYS A 218 -7.17 0.61 15.46
C LYS A 218 -6.35 1.90 15.48
N LYS A 219 -5.83 2.24 16.66
CA LYS A 219 -5.05 3.46 16.89
C LYS A 219 -3.73 3.41 16.13
N TYR A 220 -3.43 4.48 15.38
CA TYR A 220 -2.20 4.62 14.60
C TYR A 220 -0.96 4.67 15.51
N SER A 221 0.17 4.19 15.00
CA SER A 221 1.39 4.05 15.81
C SER A 221 1.95 5.39 16.31
N ASP A 222 1.88 6.45 15.50
CA ASP A 222 2.22 7.81 15.91
C ASP A 222 1.36 8.28 17.11
N GLN A 223 0.05 8.02 17.07
CA GLN A 223 -0.87 8.37 18.15
C GLN A 223 -0.60 7.59 19.45
N ARG A 224 -0.10 6.35 19.37
CA ARG A 224 0.33 5.57 20.54
C ARG A 224 1.53 6.25 21.23
N TRP A 225 2.53 6.68 20.46
CA TRP A 225 3.67 7.43 21.00
C TRP A 225 3.29 8.80 21.55
N VAL A 226 2.33 9.49 20.92
CA VAL A 226 1.78 10.74 21.47
C VAL A 226 1.14 10.51 22.84
N CYS A 227 0.43 9.40 23.06
CA CYS A 227 -0.11 9.06 24.38
C CYS A 227 1.00 8.89 25.42
N ILE A 228 2.08 8.19 25.09
CA ILE A 228 3.24 7.98 25.97
C ILE A 228 3.90 9.31 26.32
N PHE A 229 4.21 10.14 25.32
CA PHE A 229 4.90 11.40 25.54
C PHE A 229 4.04 12.44 26.28
N LYS A 230 2.72 12.43 26.07
CA LYS A 230 1.80 13.23 26.88
C LYS A 230 1.82 12.78 28.34
N TYR A 231 1.76 11.49 28.61
CA TYR A 231 1.86 10.94 29.96
C TYR A 231 3.19 11.32 30.64
N PHE A 232 4.31 11.18 29.94
CA PHE A 232 5.61 11.59 30.46
C PHE A 232 5.69 13.08 30.74
N LYS A 233 5.15 13.91 29.85
CA LYS A 233 5.08 15.36 30.06
C LYS A 233 4.23 15.73 31.29
N GLU A 234 3.09 15.08 31.49
CA GLU A 234 2.21 15.31 32.64
C GLU A 234 2.85 14.87 33.97
N LYS A 235 3.74 13.87 33.92
CA LYS A 235 4.43 13.30 35.09
C LYS A 235 5.85 13.86 35.30
N ASP A 236 6.28 14.83 34.48
CA ASP A 236 7.63 15.38 34.48
C ASP A 236 8.74 14.32 34.35
N ILE A 237 8.50 13.32 33.49
CA ILE A 237 9.43 12.22 33.21
C ILE A 237 10.30 12.59 32.00
N GLN A 238 11.62 12.49 32.16
CA GLN A 238 12.57 12.69 31.06
C GLN A 238 12.53 11.52 30.06
N CYS A 239 12.52 11.84 28.76
CA CYS A 239 12.44 10.86 27.67
C CYS A 239 13.26 11.25 26.41
N ASP A 240 14.32 12.04 26.58
CA ASP A 240 15.14 12.58 25.49
C ASP A 240 15.73 11.49 24.56
N LYS A 241 16.18 10.36 25.12
CA LYS A 241 16.78 9.28 24.34
C LYS A 241 15.74 8.51 23.54
N MET A 242 14.61 8.19 24.17
CA MET A 242 13.50 7.51 23.49
C MET A 242 12.91 8.38 22.36
N ILE A 243 12.79 9.70 22.56
CA ILE A 243 12.33 10.62 21.52
C ILE A 243 13.20 10.54 20.27
N ILE A 244 14.54 10.56 20.41
CA ILE A 244 15.45 10.49 19.25
C ILE A 244 15.20 9.22 18.41
N ILE A 245 15.03 8.07 19.08
CA ILE A 245 14.79 6.79 18.40
C ILE A 245 13.42 6.81 17.70
N VAL A 246 12.40 7.27 18.41
CA VAL A 246 11.02 7.32 17.88
C VAL A 246 10.93 8.28 16.70
N GLU A 247 11.52 9.47 16.81
CA GLU A 247 11.58 10.47 15.75
C GLU A 247 12.30 9.94 14.52
N TYR A 248 13.45 9.27 14.70
CA TYR A 248 14.20 8.67 13.60
C TYR A 248 13.36 7.65 12.82
N VAL A 249 12.60 6.79 13.50
CA VAL A 249 11.80 5.77 12.81
C VAL A 249 10.53 6.37 12.19
N LEU A 250 9.86 7.29 12.90
CA LEU A 250 8.63 7.92 12.42
C LEU A 250 8.86 8.89 11.25
N CYS A 251 10.07 9.42 11.06
CA CYS A 251 10.40 10.27 9.91
C CYS A 251 10.60 9.48 8.60
N LEU A 252 10.68 8.14 8.67
CA LEU A 252 10.75 7.28 7.49
C LEU A 252 9.38 7.19 6.82
N ALA A 253 9.22 7.91 5.71
CA ALA A 253 7.99 7.88 4.92
C ALA A 253 7.69 6.45 4.44
N GLY A 254 6.49 5.94 4.77
CA GLY A 254 6.08 4.61 4.33
C GLY A 254 5.63 4.55 2.88
N SER A 255 4.91 5.57 2.41
CA SER A 255 4.55 5.69 1.00
C SER A 255 4.57 7.13 0.56
N ASN A 256 4.82 7.34 -0.73
CA ASN A 256 4.63 8.64 -1.37
C ASN A 256 3.16 8.91 -1.70
N ALA A 257 2.23 7.99 -1.39
CA ALA A 257 0.84 8.07 -1.84
C ALA A 257 0.11 9.30 -1.28
N SER A 258 0.38 9.69 -0.03
CA SER A 258 -0.12 10.93 0.56
C SER A 258 0.37 12.16 -0.20
N THR A 259 1.66 12.20 -0.52
CA THR A 259 2.31 13.27 -1.27
C THR A 259 1.79 13.35 -2.71
N GLU A 260 1.68 12.21 -3.40
CA GLU A 260 1.07 12.11 -4.73
C GLU A 260 -0.40 12.53 -4.73
N ARG A 261 -1.15 12.22 -3.67
CA ARG A 261 -2.56 12.63 -3.52
C ARG A 261 -2.65 14.15 -3.44
N VAL A 262 -1.77 14.81 -2.67
CA VAL A 262 -1.65 16.28 -2.64
C VAL A 262 -1.37 16.81 -4.06
N PHE A 263 -0.37 16.27 -4.77
CA PHE A 263 -0.09 16.67 -6.16
C PHE A 263 -1.25 16.42 -7.13
N SER A 264 -2.01 15.34 -6.94
CA SER A 264 -3.22 15.03 -7.73
C SER A 264 -4.34 16.04 -7.46
N HIS A 265 -4.56 16.42 -6.20
CA HIS A 265 -5.52 17.48 -5.85
C HIS A 265 -5.10 18.83 -6.44
N ILE A 266 -3.82 19.18 -6.33
CA ILE A 266 -3.25 20.38 -6.96
C ILE A 266 -3.51 20.35 -8.47
N THR A 267 -3.25 19.23 -9.14
CA THR A 267 -3.46 19.09 -10.59
C THR A 267 -4.93 19.23 -10.99
N LYS A 268 -5.86 18.73 -10.17
CA LYS A 268 -7.32 18.92 -10.40
C LYS A 268 -7.73 20.38 -10.27
N ILE A 269 -7.19 21.09 -9.29
CA ILE A 269 -7.43 22.54 -9.11
C ILE A 269 -6.81 23.31 -10.28
N TRP A 270 -5.62 22.91 -10.71
CA TRP A 270 -4.82 23.49 -11.80
C TRP A 270 -5.24 22.99 -13.19
N THR A 271 -6.55 22.89 -13.45
CA THR A 271 -7.04 22.69 -14.82
C THR A 271 -7.21 24.04 -15.51
N LYS A 272 -6.84 24.10 -16.81
CA LYS A 272 -6.86 25.30 -17.67
C LYS A 272 -8.20 26.07 -17.66
N GLU A 273 -9.29 25.41 -17.27
CA GLU A 273 -10.65 25.93 -17.32
C GLU A 273 -11.13 26.58 -16.01
N LYS A 274 -10.41 26.42 -14.87
CA LYS A 274 -10.95 26.84 -13.57
C LYS A 274 -10.07 27.72 -12.69
N THR A 275 -8.75 27.72 -12.82
CA THR A 275 -7.92 28.56 -11.95
C THR A 275 -6.77 29.22 -12.71
N HIS A 276 -6.88 30.53 -12.96
CA HIS A 276 -5.76 31.38 -13.39
C HIS A 276 -4.73 31.59 -12.26
N LEU A 277 -4.53 30.59 -11.41
CA LEU A 277 -3.60 30.65 -10.30
C LEU A 277 -2.18 30.45 -10.82
N ASN A 278 -1.30 31.40 -10.50
CA ASN A 278 0.11 31.25 -10.79
C ASN A 278 0.74 30.17 -9.87
N VAL A 279 1.86 29.61 -10.30
CA VAL A 279 2.58 28.54 -9.58
C VAL A 279 2.97 28.97 -8.16
N SER A 280 3.29 30.24 -7.98
CA SER A 280 3.60 30.87 -6.69
C SER A 280 2.44 30.83 -5.69
N THR A 281 1.20 31.12 -6.11
CA THR A 281 0.00 31.04 -5.26
C THR A 281 -0.34 29.58 -4.94
N LEU A 282 -0.13 28.67 -5.90
CA LEU A 282 -0.29 27.24 -5.66
C LEU A 282 0.70 26.71 -4.62
N LYS A 283 1.97 27.13 -4.66
CA LYS A 283 2.96 26.75 -3.64
C LYS A 283 2.54 27.18 -2.24
N VAL A 284 1.96 28.38 -2.09
CA VAL A 284 1.47 28.86 -0.80
C VAL A 284 0.26 28.06 -0.31
N LEU A 285 -0.67 27.68 -1.18
CA LEU A 285 -1.85 26.87 -0.82
C LEU A 285 -1.51 25.45 -0.35
N VAL A 286 -0.31 24.95 -0.69
CA VAL A 286 0.15 23.59 -0.40
C VAL A 286 0.93 23.51 0.90
N ILE A 287 1.40 24.64 1.42
CA ILE A 287 2.05 24.71 2.73
C ILE A 287 0.95 24.58 3.79
N ASN A 288 1.03 23.51 4.58
CA ASN A 288 0.14 23.33 5.72
C ASN A 288 0.58 24.32 6.81
N PHE A 289 -0.15 25.41 6.94
CA PHE A 289 0.07 26.36 8.01
C PHE A 289 -0.71 25.91 9.25
N ASP A 290 -0.11 25.98 10.44
CA ASP A 290 -0.77 25.75 11.73
C ASP A 290 -1.71 26.92 12.11
N TYR A 291 -2.43 27.46 11.14
CA TYR A 291 -3.40 28.55 11.32
C TYR A 291 -4.76 28.13 10.78
N THR A 292 -5.82 28.54 11.48
CA THR A 292 -7.16 28.49 10.90
C THR A 292 -7.25 29.40 9.66
N CYS A 293 -8.20 29.14 8.75
CA CYS A 293 -8.36 29.97 7.55
C CYS A 293 -8.51 31.47 7.86
N LEU A 294 -9.15 31.80 9.00
CA LEU A 294 -9.31 33.18 9.46
C LEU A 294 -8.00 33.79 9.96
N GLU A 295 -7.24 33.06 10.78
CA GLU A 295 -5.93 33.51 11.26
C GLU A 295 -4.94 33.68 10.11
N PHE A 296 -4.95 32.77 9.14
CA PHE A 296 -4.11 32.85 7.95
C PHE A 296 -4.47 34.05 7.06
N TYR A 297 -5.77 34.31 6.88
CA TYR A 297 -6.25 35.47 6.13
C TYR A 297 -5.84 36.79 6.79
N GLU A 298 -5.96 36.90 8.11
CA GLU A 298 -5.54 38.09 8.87
C GLU A 298 -4.00 38.26 8.84
N LEU A 299 -3.24 37.15 8.86
CA LEU A 299 -1.79 37.17 8.71
C LEU A 299 -1.36 37.66 7.33
N LEU A 300 -2.04 37.22 6.26
CA LEU A 300 -1.80 37.71 4.90
C LEU A 300 -2.13 39.19 4.74
N LYS A 301 -3.22 39.67 5.36
CA LYS A 301 -3.58 41.09 5.39
C LYS A 301 -2.55 41.96 6.09
N LYS A 302 -1.97 41.47 7.19
CA LYS A 302 -0.94 42.19 7.97
C LYS A 302 0.43 42.19 7.28
N ASN A 303 0.76 41.15 6.52
CA ASN A 303 2.07 40.98 5.89
C ASN A 303 2.01 41.01 4.35
N ASN A 304 1.84 42.20 3.78
CA ASN A 304 1.90 42.43 2.31
C ASN A 304 3.20 41.94 1.64
N LEU A 305 4.26 41.68 2.42
CA LEU A 305 5.55 41.15 1.93
C LEU A 305 5.51 39.65 1.58
N LEU A 306 4.65 38.85 2.22
CA LEU A 306 4.52 37.41 1.91
C LEU A 306 3.90 37.18 0.52
N ILE A 307 3.07 38.12 0.07
CA ILE A 307 2.46 38.11 -1.27
C ILE A 307 3.51 38.53 -2.34
N LYS A 308 4.43 39.44 -2.00
CA LYS A 308 5.47 39.93 -2.93
C LYS A 308 6.69 39.02 -3.04
N LYS A 309 7.06 38.26 -2.00
CA LYS A 309 8.27 37.40 -2.02
C LYS A 309 8.15 36.11 -2.84
N ASN A 310 6.98 35.80 -3.38
CA ASN A 310 6.77 34.65 -4.26
C ASN A 310 6.81 34.98 -5.76
N TYR A 311 7.18 36.22 -6.14
CA TYR A 311 7.45 36.62 -7.53
C TYR A 311 8.97 36.70 -7.80
N ILE A 312 9.70 35.59 -7.61
CA ILE A 312 10.93 35.25 -8.34
C ILE A 312 10.94 33.74 -8.56
#